data_AF-A0AAV0HM56-F1
#
_entry.id   AF-A0AAV0HM56-F1
#
_cell.length_a   1.000
_cell.length_b   1.000
_cell.length_c   1.000
_cell.angle_alpha   90.00
_cell.angle_beta   90.00
_cell.angle_gamma   90.00
#
_symmetry.space_group_name_H-M   'P 1'
#
loop_
_entity.id
_entity.type
_entity.pdbx_description
1 polymer ?
#
loop_
_entity_poly.entity_id
_entity_poly.type
_entity_poly.pdbx_seq_one_letter_code
_entity_poly.pdbx_strand_id
1 'polypeptide(L)'
;MEREGFQGIRVVVAETGWPTACGEAAGVDNALTYNDNVVRRAVNGVGTPKRPKEEMEVYMFDLFDENERGGDEYQKHFGIFSLAGVKLYDLRFSSN
;
A
#
# COMPACT_ATOMS: atom_id res chain seq x y z
N MET A 1 20.11 -7.03 6.15
CA MET A 1 20.60 -8.15 5.29
C MET A 1 22.09 -8.02 5.03
N GLU A 2 22.58 -6.88 4.53
CA GLU A 2 24.01 -6.69 4.24
C GLU A 2 24.94 -6.79 5.46
N ARG A 3 24.56 -6.25 6.63
CA ARG A 3 25.34 -6.40 7.86
C ARG A 3 25.52 -7.85 8.28
N GLU A 4 24.54 -8.68 7.96
CA GLU A 4 24.55 -10.13 8.24
C GLU A 4 25.24 -10.93 7.10
N GLY A 5 25.92 -10.23 6.17
CA GLY A 5 26.69 -10.85 5.08
C GLY A 5 25.94 -11.05 3.75
N PHE A 6 24.64 -10.72 3.68
CA PHE A 6 23.83 -10.96 2.49
C PHE A 6 23.67 -9.69 1.63
N GLN A 7 24.48 -9.56 0.58
CA GLN A 7 24.58 -8.32 -0.22
C GLN A 7 23.65 -8.21 -1.44
N GLY A 8 22.79 -9.20 -1.70
CA GLY A 8 21.97 -9.23 -2.93
C GLY A 8 20.53 -9.70 -2.76
N ILE A 9 20.04 -9.82 -1.52
CA ILE A 9 18.66 -10.27 -1.32
C ILE A 9 17.72 -9.13 -1.76
N ARG A 10 16.86 -9.42 -2.74
CA ARG A 10 15.82 -8.51 -3.24
C ARG A 10 14.77 -8.28 -2.13
N VAL A 11 14.24 -7.07 -2.04
CA VAL A 11 13.14 -6.75 -1.13
C VAL A 11 11.86 -6.62 -1.93
N VAL A 12 10.80 -7.26 -1.43
CA VAL A 12 9.42 -7.09 -1.90
C VAL A 12 8.63 -6.48 -0.76
N VAL A 13 7.85 -5.44 -1.05
CA VAL A 13 6.92 -4.86 -0.07
C VAL A 13 5.64 -5.69 -0.13
N ALA A 14 5.55 -6.67 0.78
CA ALA A 14 4.45 -7.63 0.79
C ALA A 14 3.10 -6.99 1.17
N GLU A 15 3.11 -5.91 1.95
CA GLU A 15 1.90 -5.19 2.37
C GLU A 15 2.22 -3.72 2.61
N THR A 16 1.39 -2.83 2.07
CA THR A 16 1.41 -1.40 2.37
C THR A 16 0.08 -0.77 2.02
N GLY A 17 -0.43 0.11 2.87
CA GLY A 17 -1.70 0.77 2.64
C GLY A 17 -2.01 1.79 3.72
N TRP A 18 -3.18 2.42 3.61
CA TRP A 18 -3.62 3.44 4.55
C TRP A 18 -5.14 3.38 4.77
N PRO A 19 -5.62 3.47 6.02
CA PRO A 19 -7.03 3.28 6.32
C PRO A 19 -7.89 4.49 5.93
N THR A 20 -9.10 4.21 5.50
CA THR A 20 -10.10 5.20 5.06
C THR A 20 -10.94 5.76 6.21
N ALA A 21 -10.96 5.10 7.38
CA ALA A 21 -11.77 5.51 8.51
C ALA A 21 -11.20 5.07 9.88
N CYS A 22 -11.79 5.62 10.95
CA CYS A 22 -11.64 5.18 12.33
C CYS A 22 -10.23 5.31 12.95
N GLY A 23 -9.59 6.46 12.71
CA GLY A 23 -8.34 6.88 13.37
C GLY A 23 -8.10 8.37 13.11
N GLU A 24 -7.24 9.02 13.89
CA GLU A 24 -7.02 10.48 13.79
C GLU A 24 -6.57 10.93 12.39
N ALA A 25 -5.71 10.14 11.73
CA ALA A 25 -5.22 10.40 10.38
C ALA A 25 -5.88 9.51 9.30
N ALA A 26 -6.87 8.70 9.69
CA ALA A 26 -7.58 7.83 8.76
C ALA A 26 -8.67 8.63 8.03
N GLY A 27 -8.74 8.47 6.72
CA GLY A 27 -9.63 9.25 5.87
C GLY A 27 -9.46 8.87 4.41
N VAL A 28 -10.55 8.90 3.64
CA VAL A 28 -10.54 8.57 2.20
C VAL A 28 -9.49 9.39 1.43
N ASP A 29 -9.40 10.70 1.70
CA ASP A 29 -8.43 11.58 1.02
C ASP A 29 -6.97 11.22 1.32
N ASN A 30 -6.68 10.88 2.59
CA ASN A 30 -5.34 10.44 2.99
C ASN A 30 -5.02 9.06 2.42
N ALA A 31 -6.00 8.14 2.42
CA ALA A 31 -5.84 6.81 1.87
C ALA A 31 -5.56 6.84 0.36
N LEU A 32 -6.35 7.62 -0.38
CA LEU A 32 -6.11 7.87 -1.80
C LEU A 32 -4.72 8.48 -2.02
N THR A 33 -4.37 9.53 -1.28
CA THR A 33 -3.08 10.22 -1.43
C THR A 33 -1.91 9.27 -1.18
N TYR A 34 -1.98 8.45 -0.14
CA TYR A 34 -0.92 7.49 0.17
C TYR A 34 -0.82 6.41 -0.91
N ASN A 35 -1.95 5.73 -1.19
CA ASN A 35 -1.98 4.60 -2.10
C ASN A 35 -1.65 5.00 -3.55
N ASP A 36 -2.14 6.15 -4.03
CA ASP A 36 -1.82 6.66 -5.37
C ASP A 36 -0.32 6.95 -5.50
N ASN A 37 0.29 7.58 -4.48
CA ASN A 37 1.72 7.85 -4.50
C ASN A 37 2.57 6.59 -4.44
N VAL A 38 2.15 5.57 -3.68
CA VAL A 38 2.82 4.26 -3.67
C VAL A 38 2.76 3.62 -5.05
N VAL A 39 1.55 3.49 -5.62
CA VAL A 39 1.36 2.89 -6.95
C VAL A 39 2.14 3.66 -8.00
N ARG A 40 2.05 4.99 -8.02
CA ARG A 40 2.80 5.87 -8.95
C ARG A 40 4.30 5.66 -8.85
N ARG A 41 4.87 5.44 -7.66
CA ARG A 41 6.31 5.15 -7.51
C ARG A 41 6.66 3.76 -8.02
N ALA A 42 5.83 2.76 -7.70
CA ALA A 42 6.05 1.37 -8.13
C ALA A 42 5.98 1.23 -9.65
N VAL A 43 4.93 1.73 -10.30
CA VAL A 43 4.75 1.63 -11.77
C VAL A 43 5.80 2.39 -12.57
N ASN A 44 6.40 3.42 -11.98
CA ASN A 44 7.50 4.18 -12.59
C ASN A 44 8.89 3.61 -12.27
N GLY A 45 8.97 2.43 -11.65
CA GLY A 45 10.23 1.76 -11.34
C GLY A 45 11.11 2.53 -10.36
N VAL A 46 10.53 3.39 -9.51
CA VAL A 46 11.29 4.24 -8.59
C VAL A 46 11.81 3.39 -7.42
N GLY A 47 13.11 3.13 -7.43
CA GLY A 47 13.80 2.45 -6.35
C GLY A 47 13.95 3.28 -5.07
N THR A 48 14.82 2.83 -4.18
CA THR A 48 15.14 3.52 -2.92
C THR A 48 16.50 4.23 -3.01
N PRO A 49 16.81 5.20 -2.13
CA PRO A 49 18.14 5.83 -2.12
C PRO A 49 19.30 4.82 -2.02
N LYS A 50 19.11 3.71 -1.30
CA LYS A 50 20.12 2.64 -1.16
C LYS A 50 20.18 1.73 -2.39
N ARG A 51 19.05 1.52 -3.09
CA ARG A 51 18.92 0.65 -4.26
C ARG A 51 18.16 1.40 -5.37
N PRO A 52 18.77 2.42 -5.99
CA PRO A 52 18.06 3.34 -6.88
C PRO A 52 17.71 2.73 -8.25
N LYS A 53 18.38 1.65 -8.64
CA LYS A 53 18.17 0.93 -9.90
C LYS A 53 17.33 -0.35 -9.75
N GLU A 54 16.87 -0.64 -8.55
CA GLU A 54 16.04 -1.83 -8.29
C GLU A 54 14.58 -1.39 -8.30
N GLU A 55 13.79 -1.98 -9.21
CA GLU A 55 12.34 -1.80 -9.21
C GLU A 55 11.73 -2.53 -8.02
N MET A 56 10.89 -1.80 -7.28
CA MET A 56 10.24 -2.32 -6.09
C MET A 56 8.93 -3.01 -6.48
N GLU A 57 8.84 -4.30 -6.16
CA GLU A 57 7.58 -5.04 -6.21
C GLU A 57 6.79 -4.76 -4.95
N VAL A 58 5.54 -4.32 -5.11
CA VAL A 58 4.70 -3.80 -4.02
C VAL A 58 3.29 -4.38 -4.15
N TYR A 59 2.78 -4.92 -3.04
CA TYR A 59 1.42 -5.39 -2.91
C TYR A 59 0.64 -4.43 -2.01
N MET A 60 -0.44 -3.86 -2.54
CA MET A 60 -1.29 -2.93 -1.80
C MET A 60 -2.15 -3.70 -0.79
N PHE A 61 -2.18 -3.20 0.43
CA PHE A 61 -2.99 -3.71 1.52
C PHE A 61 -4.20 -2.77 1.73
N ASP A 62 -5.43 -3.21 1.54
CA ASP A 62 -5.86 -4.49 0.95
C ASP A 62 -6.97 -4.26 -0.08
N LEU A 63 -7.47 -5.35 -0.66
CA LEU A 63 -8.44 -5.25 -1.74
C LEU A 63 -9.82 -4.82 -1.21
N PHE A 64 -10.26 -5.38 -0.08
CA PHE A 64 -11.57 -5.11 0.50
C PHE A 64 -11.42 -4.78 1.98
N ASP A 65 -12.28 -3.89 2.48
CA ASP A 65 -12.48 -3.75 3.92
C ASP A 65 -12.71 -5.13 4.58
N GLU A 66 -12.12 -5.35 5.75
CA GLU A 66 -12.17 -6.62 6.48
C GLU A 66 -12.93 -6.42 7.81
N ASN A 67 -14.26 -6.57 7.79
CA ASN A 67 -15.13 -6.25 8.94
C ASN A 67 -14.92 -7.14 10.18
N GLU A 68 -14.38 -8.34 10.01
CA GLU A 68 -14.05 -9.26 11.10
C GLU A 68 -12.63 -9.09 11.62
N ARG A 69 -11.87 -8.11 11.10
CA ARG A 69 -10.51 -7.87 11.56
C ARG A 69 -10.49 -7.37 13.00
N GLY A 70 -9.72 -8.06 13.83
CA GLY A 70 -9.51 -7.71 15.22
C GLY A 70 -8.51 -6.57 15.40
N GLY A 71 -8.47 -6.02 16.63
CA GLY A 71 -7.60 -4.90 16.98
C GLY A 71 -8.32 -3.57 16.95
N ASP A 72 -7.61 -2.51 16.57
CA ASP A 72 -8.15 -1.16 16.47
C ASP A 72 -9.17 -1.05 15.34
N GLU A 73 -10.15 -0.15 15.46
CA GLU A 73 -11.25 -0.06 14.50
C GLU A 73 -10.78 0.25 13.08
N TYR A 74 -9.73 1.08 12.88
CA TYR A 74 -9.18 1.37 11.55
C TYR A 74 -8.68 0.13 10.80
N GLN A 75 -8.38 -0.97 11.49
CA GLN A 75 -7.89 -2.21 10.86
C GLN A 75 -8.89 -2.80 9.86
N LYS A 76 -10.18 -2.47 10.04
CA LYS A 76 -11.28 -2.93 9.18
C LYS A 76 -11.46 -2.09 7.90
N HIS A 77 -10.73 -0.97 7.77
CA HIS A 77 -11.02 0.08 6.78
C HIS A 77 -9.84 0.35 5.82
N PHE A 78 -9.01 -0.64 5.54
CA PHE A 78 -7.87 -0.50 4.61
C PHE A 78 -8.24 -0.72 3.14
N GLY A 79 -9.47 -1.12 2.87
CA GLY A 79 -9.89 -1.54 1.54
C GLY A 79 -9.71 -0.45 0.49
N ILE A 80 -9.35 -0.88 -0.72
CA ILE A 80 -9.57 -0.09 -1.93
C ILE A 80 -11.04 -0.14 -2.35
N PHE A 81 -11.69 -1.26 -2.03
CA PHE A 81 -13.12 -1.49 -2.18
C PHE A 81 -13.75 -1.71 -0.80
N SER A 82 -15.01 -1.33 -0.67
CA SER A 82 -15.81 -1.64 0.52
C SER A 82 -16.14 -3.13 0.59
N LEU A 83 -16.71 -3.57 1.71
CA LEU A 83 -17.29 -4.91 1.87
C LEU A 83 -18.28 -5.32 0.76
N ALA A 84 -18.96 -4.34 0.16
CA ALA A 84 -19.91 -4.56 -0.93
C ALA A 84 -19.24 -4.63 -2.32
N GLY A 85 -17.92 -4.55 -2.39
CA GLY A 85 -17.16 -4.49 -3.64
C GLY A 85 -17.28 -3.15 -4.37
N VAL A 86 -17.77 -2.11 -3.69
CA VAL A 86 -17.86 -0.76 -4.25
C VAL A 86 -16.54 -0.05 -4.02
N LYS A 87 -15.96 0.50 -5.07
CA LYS A 87 -14.72 1.26 -5.01
C LYS A 87 -14.85 2.46 -4.07
N LEU A 88 -13.94 2.57 -3.09
CA LEU A 88 -13.92 3.68 -2.13
C LEU A 88 -13.21 4.92 -2.70
N TYR A 89 -12.23 4.72 -3.58
CA TYR A 89 -11.48 5.78 -4.26
C TYR A 89 -10.82 5.25 -5.54
N ASP A 90 -10.44 6.17 -6.45
CA ASP A 90 -9.89 5.85 -7.76
C ASP A 90 -8.37 5.63 -7.71
N LEU A 91 -7.94 4.38 -7.92
CA LEU A 91 -6.52 4.03 -8.12
C LEU A 91 -6.25 3.56 -9.53
N ARG A 92 -5.09 3.96 -10.08
CA ARG A 92 -4.61 3.52 -11.40
C ARG A 92 -3.37 2.66 -11.25
N PHE A 93 -3.52 1.36 -11.48
CA PHE A 93 -2.43 0.37 -11.40
C PHE A 93 -1.55 0.30 -12.66
N SER A 94 -1.83 1.12 -13.67
CA SER A 94 -1.11 1.13 -14.95
C SER A 94 -0.93 2.55 -15.48
N SER A 95 0.12 2.76 -16.27
CA SER A 95 0.57 4.06 -16.78
C SER A 95 -0.09 4.54 -18.09
N ASN A 96 -1.35 4.18 -18.35
CA ASN A 96 -2.11 4.68 -19.52
C ASN A 96 -2.93 5.93 -19.20
#